data_AF-A0A699R2Y5-F1
#
_entry.id   AF-A0A699R2Y5-F1
#
_cell.length_a   1.000
_cell.length_b   1.000
_cell.length_c   1.000
_cell.angle_alpha   90.00
_cell.angle_beta   90.00
_cell.angle_gamma   90.00
#
_symmetry.space_group_name_H-M   'P 1'
#
loop_
_entity.id
_entity.type
_entity.pdbx_description
1 polymer ?
#
loop_
_entity_poly.entity_id
_entity_poly.type
_entity_poly.pdbx_seq_one_letter_code
_entity_poly.pdbx_strand_id
1 'polypeptide(L)' 'MASEQSSSGFALNKMTPGTISSGIVQKSSPSTSYVPPSRNDWDLLFQPLFDELLNPPPSVVNQAPEVIAPIAE' A
#
# COMPACT_ATOMS: atom_id res chain seq x y z
N MET A 1 -12.20 -25.75 -50.80
CA MET A 1 -11.27 -24.61 -50.91
C MET A 1 -10.51 -24.54 -49.60
N ALA A 2 -9.29 -25.09 -49.58
CA ALA A 2 -8.40 -25.11 -48.41
C ALA A 2 -7.30 -24.09 -48.66
N SER A 3 -7.14 -23.12 -47.77
CA SER A 3 -6.12 -22.10 -47.93
C SER A 3 -4.78 -22.62 -47.41
N GLU A 4 -3.87 -22.85 -48.34
CA GLU A 4 -2.44 -22.86 -48.10
C GLU A 4 -1.96 -21.45 -47.74
N GLN A 5 -1.38 -21.27 -46.56
CA GLN A 5 -0.51 -20.13 -46.24
C GLN A 5 0.62 -20.62 -45.33
N SER A 6 1.54 -21.37 -45.92
CA SER A 6 2.91 -21.46 -45.44
C SER A 6 3.66 -20.18 -45.86
N SER A 7 3.81 -19.24 -44.94
CA SER A 7 4.72 -18.11 -45.02
C SER A 7 5.41 -18.02 -43.66
N SER A 8 6.55 -18.70 -43.53
CA SER A 8 7.86 -18.08 -43.67
C SER A 8 8.27 -17.35 -42.40
N GLY A 9 9.02 -18.09 -41.56
CA GLY A 9 10.12 -17.55 -40.76
C GLY A 9 9.83 -16.35 -39.88
N PHE A 10 9.07 -16.54 -38.80
CA PHE A 10 9.48 -15.82 -37.58
C PHE A 10 10.66 -16.61 -37.02
N ALA A 11 11.86 -16.16 -37.39
CA ALA A 11 13.09 -16.62 -36.81
C ALA A 11 12.90 -16.63 -35.28
N LEU A 12 12.73 -17.83 -34.73
CA LEU A 12 12.90 -18.09 -33.32
C LEU A 12 14.39 -17.88 -33.14
N ASN A 13 14.78 -16.62 -32.94
CA ASN A 13 16.11 -16.27 -32.52
C ASN A 13 16.34 -17.19 -31.34
N LYS A 14 17.23 -18.15 -31.54
CA LYS A 14 17.59 -19.15 -30.55
C LYS A 14 18.28 -18.34 -29.47
N MET A 15 17.44 -17.71 -28.65
CA MET A 15 17.81 -16.84 -27.56
C MET A 15 18.24 -17.85 -26.53
N THR A 16 19.48 -18.30 -26.72
CA THR A 16 20.20 -19.18 -25.83
C THR A 16 19.81 -18.70 -24.45
N PRO A 17 19.15 -19.53 -23.63
CA PRO A 17 18.94 -19.19 -22.23
C PRO A 17 20.34 -19.13 -21.64
N GLY A 18 20.98 -17.97 -21.78
CA GLY A 18 22.17 -17.63 -21.04
C GLY A 18 21.71 -17.67 -19.62
N THR A 19 22.03 -18.77 -18.95
CA THR A 19 21.80 -18.99 -17.54
C THR A 19 22.45 -17.83 -16.82
N ILE A 20 21.68 -16.78 -16.56
CA ILE A 20 22.01 -15.84 -15.51
C ILE A 20 21.75 -16.66 -14.25
N SER A 21 22.76 -17.42 -13.82
CA SER A 21 22.73 -18.08 -12.52
C SER A 21 22.55 -16.94 -11.53
N SER A 22 21.32 -16.76 -11.08
CA SER A 22 20.97 -15.75 -10.12
C SER A 22 21.74 -16.07 -8.84
N GLY A 23 22.92 -15.47 -8.69
CA GLY A 23 23.70 -15.46 -7.45
C GLY A 23 23.00 -14.66 -6.34
N ILE A 24 21.77 -14.21 -6.58
CA ILE A 24 20.83 -13.81 -5.53
C ILE A 24 20.34 -15.10 -4.91
N VAL A 25 20.98 -15.45 -3.79
CA VAL A 25 20.38 -16.34 -2.79
C VAL A 25 18.99 -15.78 -2.52
N GLN A 26 17.97 -16.43 -3.06
CA GLN A 26 16.59 -16.18 -2.69
C GLN A 26 16.49 -16.53 -1.22
N LYS A 27 16.60 -15.54 -0.32
CA LYS A 27 16.17 -15.74 1.06
C LYS A 27 14.72 -16.15 0.94
N SER A 28 14.42 -17.37 1.35
CA SER A 28 13.05 -17.83 1.51
C SER A 28 12.34 -16.77 2.34
N SER A 29 11.46 -16.01 1.70
CA SER A 29 10.53 -15.17 2.43
C SER A 29 9.74 -16.12 3.32
N PRO A 30 9.68 -15.89 4.64
CA PRO A 30 8.89 -16.75 5.49
C PRO A 30 7.47 -16.69 4.96
N SER A 31 6.93 -17.86 4.57
CA SER A 31 5.53 -18.00 4.23
C SER A 31 4.75 -18.01 5.54
N THR A 32 4.72 -16.86 6.21
CA THR A 32 3.90 -16.71 7.41
C THR A 32 2.46 -16.76 6.92
N SER A 33 1.71 -17.78 7.35
CA SER A 33 0.27 -17.80 7.13
C SER A 33 -0.33 -16.53 7.74
N TYR A 34 -1.00 -15.72 6.92
CA TYR A 34 -1.72 -14.55 7.42
C TYR A 34 -2.97 -15.05 8.15
N VAL A 35 -2.96 -14.92 9.47
CA VAL A 35 -4.14 -15.13 10.30
C VAL A 35 -4.80 -13.77 10.50
N PRO A 36 -6.02 -13.56 10.00
CA PRO A 36 -6.72 -12.29 10.22
C PRO A 36 -6.93 -12.09 11.72
N PRO A 37 -6.75 -10.85 12.24
CA PRO A 37 -7.06 -10.54 13.61
C PRO A 37 -8.54 -10.82 13.91
N SER A 38 -8.85 -11.22 15.14
CA SER A 38 -10.24 -11.40 15.55
C SER A 38 -10.97 -10.05 15.60
N ARG A 39 -12.31 -10.05 15.62
CA ARG A 39 -13.08 -8.80 15.69
C ARG A 39 -12.68 -7.94 16.89
N ASN A 40 -12.39 -8.57 18.03
CA ASN A 40 -11.95 -7.87 19.23
C ASN A 40 -10.56 -7.25 19.04
N ASP A 41 -9.67 -7.91 18.30
CA ASP A 41 -8.34 -7.36 18.00
C ASP A 41 -8.45 -6.15 17.07
N TRP A 42 -9.37 -6.20 16.09
CA TRP A 42 -9.70 -5.03 15.25
C TRP A 42 -10.29 -3.90 16.09
N ASP A 43 -11.23 -4.19 16.99
CA ASP A 43 -11.80 -3.18 17.86
C ASP A 43 -10.68 -2.52 18.67
N LEU A 44 -9.79 -3.26 19.33
CA LEU A 44 -8.67 -2.69 20.09
C LEU A 44 -7.68 -1.89 19.23
N LEU A 45 -7.37 -2.34 18.02
CA LEU A 45 -6.42 -1.65 17.13
C LEU A 45 -6.98 -0.34 16.56
N PHE A 46 -8.30 -0.26 16.37
CA PHE A 46 -8.94 0.87 15.70
C PHE A 46 -9.77 1.75 16.64
N GLN A 47 -10.10 1.29 17.85
CA GLN A 47 -10.87 2.04 18.85
C GLN A 47 -10.26 3.43 19.09
N PRO A 48 -8.94 3.60 19.34
CA PRO A 48 -8.39 4.93 19.61
C PRO A 48 -8.51 5.87 18.40
N LEU A 49 -8.36 5.33 17.18
CA LEU A 49 -8.47 6.11 15.95
C LEU A 49 -9.89 6.64 15.74
N PHE A 50 -10.90 5.81 16.03
CA PHE A 50 -12.29 6.24 15.94
C PHE A 50 -12.71 7.11 17.11
N ASP A 51 -12.23 6.84 18.32
CA ASP A 51 -12.52 7.64 19.50
C ASP A 51 -11.98 9.07 19.35
N GLU A 52 -10.80 9.24 18.75
CA GLU A 52 -10.23 10.55 18.42
C GLU A 52 -11.03 11.28 17.32
N LEU A 53 -11.58 10.56 16.35
CA LEU A 53 -12.42 11.15 15.29
C LEU A 53 -13.82 11.55 15.79
N LEU A 54 -14.43 10.72 16.63
CA LEU A 54 -15.79 10.93 17.13
C LEU A 54 -15.83 11.87 18.34
N ASN A 55 -14.78 11.84 19.17
CA ASN A 55 -14.61 12.70 20.34
C ASN A 55 -13.24 13.36 20.25
N PRO A 56 -13.05 14.28 19.29
CA PRO A 56 -11.79 14.99 19.20
C PRO A 56 -11.53 15.65 20.55
N PRO A 57 -10.31 15.52 21.11
CA PRO A 57 -9.96 16.30 22.28
C PRO A 57 -10.24 17.77 21.96
N PRO A 58 -10.69 18.58 22.94
CA PRO A 58 -10.84 20.00 22.72
C PRO A 58 -9.53 20.47 22.15
N SER A 59 -9.56 20.88 20.87
CA SER A 59 -8.38 21.37 20.17
C SER A 59 -7.71 22.30 21.16
N VAL A 60 -6.44 22.04 21.48
CA VAL A 60 -5.64 23.01 22.22
C VAL A 60 -5.51 24.17 21.24
N VAL A 61 -6.57 25.00 21.21
CA VAL A 61 -6.58 26.32 20.65
C VAL A 61 -5.46 26.96 21.44
N ASN A 62 -4.30 27.06 20.79
CA ASN A 62 -3.30 28.01 21.16
C ASN A 62 -4.07 29.31 21.30
N GLN A 63 -4.40 29.68 22.54
CA GLN A 63 -4.91 30.99 22.87
C GLN A 63 -3.78 31.95 22.54
N ALA A 64 -3.62 32.26 21.25
CA ALA A 64 -3.22 33.59 20.88
C ALA A 64 -4.32 34.47 21.47
N PRO A 65 -4.00 35.35 22.43
CA PRO A 65 -4.96 36.33 22.89
C PRO A 65 -5.19 37.23 21.67
N GLU A 66 -6.25 36.97 20.91
CA GLU A 66 -6.82 37.96 20.01
C GLU A 66 -7.40 39.06 20.90
N VAL A 67 -6.50 39.92 21.39
CA VAL A 67 -6.82 41.25 21.91
C VAL A 67 -7.23 42.08 20.71
N ILE A 68 -8.40 41.79 20.16
CA ILE A 68 -9.05 42.71 19.24
C ILE A 68 -9.68 43.78 20.14
N ALA A 69 -8.92 44.84 20.39
CA ALA A 69 -9.43 46.02 21.06
C ALA A 69 -10.69 46.53 20.32
N PRO A 70 -11.76 46.93 21.03
CA PRO A 70 -12.92 47.51 20.39
C PRO A 70 -12.49 48.81 19.69
N ILE A 71 -12.71 48.86 18.38
CA ILE A 71 -12.52 50.08 17.60
C ILE A 71 -13.58 51.07 18.10
N ALA A 72 -13.13 52.18 18.69
CA ALA A 72 -14.01 53.25 19.14
C ALA A 72 -14.74 53.89 17.94
N GLU A 73 -15.97 54.32 18.23
CA GLU A 73 -17.00 54.92 17.36
C GLU A 73 -16.52 55.98 16.37
#